data_AF-A0A094EDU4-F1
#
_entry.id   AF-A0A094EDU4-F1
#
_cell.length_a   1.000
_cell.length_b   1.000
_cell.length_c   1.000
_cell.angle_alpha   90.00
_cell.angle_beta   90.00
_cell.angle_gamma   90.00
#
_symmetry.space_group_name_H-M   'P 1'
#
loop_
_entity.id
_entity.type
_entity.pdbx_description
1 polymer ?
#
loop_
_entity_poly.entity_id
_entity_poly.type
_entity_poly.pdbx_seq_one_letter_code
_entity_poly.pdbx_strand_id
1 'polypeptide(L)'
;MDAPWNYDENGQPLDEDTRRRWQERKEYVEKVASVEASKQIDNMLSTTLNNHDVQNLAYAVRVYLDPGKLGFYDKVLETFESKHVR
;
A
#
# COMPACT_ATOMS: atom_id res chain seq x y z
N MET A 1 -6.27 3.41 -7.42
CA MET A 1 -5.55 4.49 -6.71
C MET A 1 -6.55 5.57 -6.34
N ASP A 2 -6.29 6.28 -5.24
CA ASP A 2 -7.06 7.48 -4.91
C ASP A 2 -6.81 8.56 -5.98
N ALA A 3 -7.73 9.51 -6.05
CA ALA A 3 -7.66 10.54 -7.06
C ALA A 3 -6.47 11.50 -6.80
N PRO A 4 -5.79 11.99 -7.85
CA PRO A 4 -4.60 12.83 -7.69
C PRO A 4 -4.81 14.09 -6.83
N TRP A 5 -6.04 14.63 -6.84
CA TRP A 5 -6.40 15.82 -6.04
C TRP A 5 -6.50 15.57 -4.53
N ASN A 6 -6.35 14.31 -4.08
CA ASN A 6 -6.30 13.98 -2.66
C ASN A 6 -4.89 14.13 -2.06
N TYR A 7 -3.91 14.54 -2.86
CA TYR A 7 -2.50 14.62 -2.48
C TYR A 7 -1.95 16.03 -2.71
N ASP A 8 -1.00 16.44 -1.86
CA ASP A 8 -0.25 17.68 -2.04
C ASP A 8 0.86 17.55 -3.11
N GLU A 9 1.58 18.65 -3.34
CA GLU A 9 2.70 18.72 -4.29
C GLU A 9 3.85 17.74 -4.00
N ASN A 10 3.93 17.21 -2.76
CA ASN A 10 4.92 16.22 -2.36
C ASN A 10 4.38 14.78 -2.45
N GLY A 11 3.17 14.60 -2.98
CA GLY A 11 2.49 13.30 -3.04
C GLY A 11 2.00 12.79 -1.68
N GLN A 12 1.91 13.66 -0.67
CA GLN A 12 1.37 13.28 0.64
C GLN A 12 -0.15 13.47 0.69
N PRO A 13 -0.90 12.61 1.38
CA PRO A 13 -2.34 12.78 1.53
C PRO A 13 -2.67 14.14 2.16
N LEU A 14 -3.65 14.84 1.58
CA LEU A 14 -4.22 16.08 2.17
C LEU A 14 -5.03 15.77 3.42
N ASP A 15 -5.68 14.61 3.46
CA ASP A 15 -6.41 14.13 4.63
C ASP A 15 -5.44 13.80 5.79
N GLU A 16 -5.58 14.53 6.90
CA GLU A 16 -4.68 14.43 8.05
C GLU A 16 -4.69 13.03 8.69
N ASP A 17 -5.85 12.39 8.76
CA ASP A 17 -5.98 11.03 9.29
C ASP A 17 -5.23 10.01 8.41
N THR A 18 -5.33 10.16 7.09
CA THR A 18 -4.60 9.32 6.13
C THR A 18 -3.10 9.56 6.23
N ARG A 19 -2.66 10.82 6.35
CA ARG A 19 -1.26 11.18 6.56
C ARG A 19 -0.72 10.61 7.88
N ARG A 20 -1.48 10.70 8.98
CA ARG A 20 -1.14 10.10 10.27
C ARG A 20 -1.00 8.58 10.14
N ARG A 21 -1.94 7.89 9.50
CA ARG A 21 -1.87 6.45 9.26
C ARG A 21 -0.64 6.04 8.45
N TRP A 22 -0.22 6.83 7.49
CA TRP A 22 1.00 6.56 6.71
C TRP A 22 2.25 6.63 7.60
N GLN A 23 2.32 7.66 8.45
CA GLN A 23 3.40 7.81 9.41
C GLN A 23 3.41 6.65 10.43
N GLU A 24 2.27 6.29 11.01
CA GLU A 24 2.13 5.16 11.93
C GLU A 24 2.57 3.82 11.30
N ARG A 25 2.25 3.58 10.02
CA ARG A 25 2.70 2.38 9.28
C ARG A 25 4.21 2.34 9.13
N LYS A 26 4.83 3.47 8.79
CA LYS A 26 6.28 3.57 8.66
C LYS A 26 6.97 3.25 9.99
N GLU A 27 6.48 3.84 11.08
CA GLU A 27 7.00 3.56 12.43
C GLU A 27 6.81 2.10 12.84
N TYR A 28 5.69 1.47 12.44
CA TYR A 28 5.47 0.06 12.70
C TYR A 28 6.49 -0.82 11.97
N VAL A 29 6.76 -0.54 10.69
CA VAL A 29 7.78 -1.25 9.91
C VAL A 29 9.15 -1.12 10.56
N GLU A 30 9.54 0.08 10.99
CA GLU A 30 10.82 0.33 11.67
C GLU A 30 10.92 -0.45 13.00
N LYS A 31 9.83 -0.52 13.78
CA LYS A 31 9.77 -1.32 15.01
C LYS A 31 9.90 -2.82 14.70
N VAL A 32 9.21 -3.33 13.69
CA VAL A 32 9.31 -4.74 13.28
C VAL A 32 10.74 -5.07 12.88
N ALA A 33 11.37 -4.24 12.04
CA ALA A 33 12.75 -4.42 11.62
C ALA A 33 13.73 -4.42 12.81
N SER A 34 13.53 -3.54 13.78
CA SER A 34 14.32 -3.50 15.02
C SER A 34 14.17 -4.80 15.84
N VAL A 35 12.94 -5.32 15.95
CA VAL A 35 12.68 -6.58 16.64
C VAL A 35 13.32 -7.76 15.91
N GLU A 36 13.17 -7.85 14.58
CA GLU A 36 13.82 -8.87 13.74
C GLU A 36 15.34 -8.88 13.93
N ALA A 37 15.96 -7.69 13.89
CA ALA A 37 17.40 -7.52 14.11
C ALA A 37 17.81 -7.93 15.54
N SER A 38 17.06 -7.52 16.56
CA SER A 38 17.36 -7.87 17.97
C SER A 38 17.26 -9.38 18.25
N LYS A 39 16.37 -10.07 17.52
CA LYS A 39 16.18 -11.52 17.60
C LYS A 39 17.11 -12.31 16.68
N GLN A 40 17.93 -11.64 15.86
CA GLN A 40 18.80 -12.25 14.86
C GLN A 40 18.05 -13.21 13.92
N ILE A 41 16.82 -12.84 13.54
CA ILE A 41 16.03 -13.55 12.54
C ILE A 41 16.07 -12.81 11.21
N ASP A 42 15.49 -13.40 10.17
CA ASP A 42 15.36 -12.70 8.88
C ASP A 42 14.51 -11.43 8.99
N ASN A 43 14.61 -10.58 7.97
CA ASN A 43 13.85 -9.33 7.85
C ASN A 43 12.65 -9.48 6.92
N MET A 44 12.12 -10.70 6.77
CA MET A 44 11.11 -11.00 5.76
C MET A 44 9.82 -10.21 6.02
N LEU A 45 9.40 -10.08 7.29
CA LEU A 45 8.14 -9.42 7.61
C LEU A 45 8.26 -7.91 7.43
N SER A 46 9.30 -7.26 7.96
CA SER A 46 9.49 -5.80 7.73
C SER A 46 9.63 -5.47 6.24
N THR A 47 10.37 -6.27 5.48
CA THR A 47 10.52 -6.08 4.03
C THR A 47 9.19 -6.25 3.30
N THR A 48 8.40 -7.27 3.66
CA THR A 48 7.08 -7.52 3.07
C THR A 48 6.11 -6.37 3.40
N LEU A 49 6.11 -5.91 4.65
CA LEU A 49 5.26 -4.80 5.09
C LEU A 49 5.65 -3.47 4.44
N ASN A 50 6.92 -3.27 4.08
CA ASN A 50 7.39 -2.05 3.41
C ASN A 50 7.22 -2.08 1.87
N ASN A 51 6.78 -3.20 1.30
CA ASN A 51 6.66 -3.35 -0.14
C ASN A 51 5.30 -2.84 -0.65
N HIS A 52 5.32 -1.78 -1.44
CA HIS A 52 4.12 -1.16 -2.02
C HIS A 52 3.29 -2.11 -2.89
N ASP A 53 3.92 -2.97 -3.69
CA ASP A 53 3.22 -3.92 -4.56
C ASP A 53 2.47 -4.97 -3.73
N VAL A 54 3.10 -5.46 -2.66
CA VAL A 54 2.47 -6.40 -1.73
C VAL A 54 1.29 -5.74 -1.00
N GLN A 55 1.47 -4.51 -0.52
CA GLN A 55 0.38 -3.77 0.12
C GLN A 55 -0.81 -3.54 -0.83
N ASN A 56 -0.54 -3.18 -2.09
CA ASN A 56 -1.56 -2.98 -3.11
C ASN A 56 -2.31 -4.28 -3.41
N LEU A 57 -1.59 -5.40 -3.54
CA LEU A 57 -2.19 -6.72 -3.74
C LEU A 57 -3.04 -7.14 -2.54
N ALA A 58 -2.53 -7.01 -1.32
CA ALA A 58 -3.28 -7.32 -0.10
C ALA A 58 -4.56 -6.47 0.01
N TYR A 59 -4.48 -5.19 -0.35
CA TYR A 59 -5.66 -4.32 -0.41
C TYR A 59 -6.67 -4.79 -1.47
N ALA A 60 -6.20 -5.15 -2.67
CA ALA A 60 -7.06 -5.68 -3.75
C ALA A 60 -7.80 -6.96 -3.31
N VAL A 61 -7.08 -7.91 -2.69
CA VAL A 61 -7.67 -9.13 -2.14
C VAL A 61 -8.67 -8.82 -1.02
N ARG A 62 -8.38 -7.85 -0.16
CA ARG A 62 -9.32 -7.44 0.90
C ARG A 62 -10.62 -6.91 0.31
N VAL A 63 -10.55 -5.97 -0.64
CA VAL A 63 -11.75 -5.34 -1.22
C VAL A 63 -12.53 -6.26 -2.18
N TYR A 64 -11.88 -7.33 -2.67
CA TYR A 64 -12.54 -8.46 -3.33
C TYR A 64 -13.57 -9.12 -2.41
N LEU A 65 -13.12 -9.44 -1.18
CA LEU A 65 -13.88 -10.23 -0.23
C LEU A 65 -14.90 -9.37 0.52
N ASP A 66 -14.51 -8.16 0.92
CA ASP A 66 -15.37 -7.22 1.65
C ASP A 66 -14.87 -5.79 1.43
N PRO A 67 -15.66 -4.88 0.81
CA PRO A 67 -17.11 -4.97 0.57
C PRO A 67 -17.51 -5.54 -0.81
N GLY A 68 -16.59 -6.13 -1.58
CA GLY A 68 -16.90 -6.67 -2.91
C GLY A 68 -17.10 -5.58 -3.98
N LYS A 69 -16.15 -4.62 -4.08
CA LYS A 69 -16.26 -3.51 -5.05
C LYS A 69 -16.05 -3.99 -6.49
N LEU A 70 -17.16 -4.32 -7.16
CA LEU A 70 -17.19 -4.76 -8.57
C LEU A 70 -16.48 -3.78 -9.54
N GLY A 71 -16.50 -2.47 -9.27
CA GLY A 71 -15.79 -1.46 -10.10
C GLY A 71 -14.33 -1.17 -9.72
N PHE A 72 -13.76 -1.86 -8.72
CA PHE A 72 -12.36 -1.70 -8.36
C PHE A 72 -11.44 -2.40 -9.35
N TYR A 73 -11.85 -3.56 -9.86
CA TYR A 73 -11.08 -4.37 -10.79
C TYR A 73 -10.90 -3.71 -12.14
N ASP A 74 -11.94 -3.06 -12.68
CA ASP A 74 -11.84 -2.30 -13.93
C ASP A 74 -10.69 -1.29 -13.88
N LYS A 75 -10.57 -0.52 -12.79
CA LYS A 75 -9.46 0.43 -12.58
C LYS A 75 -8.08 -0.24 -12.41
N VAL A 76 -8.03 -1.44 -11.85
CA VAL A 76 -6.77 -2.21 -11.76
C VAL A 76 -6.36 -2.67 -13.16
N LEU A 77 -7.31 -3.14 -13.96
CA LEU A 77 -7.08 -3.61 -15.34
C LEU A 77 -6.59 -2.50 -16.28
N GLU A 78 -7.06 -1.26 -16.14
CA GLU A 78 -6.55 -0.10 -16.90
C GLU A 78 -5.01 0.02 -16.86
N THR A 79 -4.40 -0.33 -15.72
CA THR A 79 -2.94 -0.25 -15.53
C THR A 79 -2.19 -1.34 -16.33
N PHE A 80 -2.86 -2.45 -16.66
CA PHE A 80 -2.33 -3.55 -17.46
C PHE A 80 -2.69 -3.43 -18.95
N GLU A 81 -3.82 -2.79 -19.27
CA GLU A 81 -4.24 -2.48 -20.64
C GLU A 81 -3.34 -1.40 -21.28
N SER A 82 -2.89 -0.42 -20.49
CA SER A 82 -1.96 0.62 -20.94
C SER A 82 -0.59 0.09 -21.40
N LYS A 83 -0.25 -1.17 -21.07
CA LYS A 83 0.98 -1.85 -21.52
C LYS A 83 0.83 -2.61 -22.85
N HIS A 84 -0.34 -2.55 -23.51
CA HIS A 84 -0.62 -3.20 -24.79
C HIS A 84 -0.95 -2.20 -25.92
N VAL A 85 -0.29 -1.05 -25.95
CA VAL A 85 -0.21 -0.28 -27.20
C VAL A 85 0.89 -0.92 -28.06
N ARG A 86 0.46 -1.72 -29.03
CA ARG A 86 1.28 -2.14 -30.18
C ARG A 86 1.50 -0.96 -31.14
#